data_AF-A0A7K2N5S0-F1
#
_entry.id   AF-A0A7K2N5S0-F1
#
_cell.length_a   1.000
_cell.length_b   1.000
_cell.length_c   1.000
_cell.angle_alpha   90.00
_cell.angle_beta   90.00
_cell.angle_gamma   90.00
#
_symmetry.space_group_name_H-M   'P 1'
#
loop_
_entity.id
_entity.type
_entity.pdbx_description
1 polymer ?
#
loop_
_entity_poly.entity_id
_entity_poly.type
_entity_poly.pdbx_seq_one_letter_code
_entity_poly.pdbx_strand_id
1 'polypeptide(L)'
;MTPPPLPRPTRAPAERRAKGTSARRWLRRERTSGPEEAPAGAVRRFLAREGVRRRECAKGINDVEGYLLWQAEAASAAAGAEVFADRLPWLTSAQREEVVRVYTDDRLELSRAVLERIADRARSLQREYGERYRLLRIRLLGGYLAAAAGAAAVLLALGRPGHP
;
A
#
# COMPACT_ATOMS: atom_id res chain seq x y z
N MET A 1 -14.45 -25.95 -24.05
CA MET A 1 -14.45 -26.06 -22.58
C MET A 1 -14.99 -24.75 -22.02
N THR A 2 -16.22 -24.75 -21.54
CA THR A 2 -16.94 -23.56 -21.06
C THR A 2 -16.80 -23.47 -19.55
N PRO A 3 -16.41 -22.32 -18.95
CA PRO A 3 -16.28 -22.22 -17.50
C PRO A 3 -17.65 -22.35 -16.81
N PRO A 4 -17.70 -22.91 -15.58
CA PRO A 4 -18.94 -23.08 -14.84
C PRO A 4 -19.56 -21.72 -14.46
N PRO A 5 -20.91 -21.61 -14.42
CA PRO A 5 -21.58 -20.36 -14.10
C PRO A 5 -21.36 -19.98 -12.63
N LEU A 6 -21.12 -18.69 -12.38
CA LEU A 6 -20.94 -18.14 -11.05
C LEU A 6 -22.21 -18.30 -10.19
N PRO A 7 -22.08 -18.55 -8.86
CA PRO A 7 -23.21 -18.65 -7.97
C PRO A 7 -23.96 -17.32 -7.87
N ARG A 8 -25.30 -17.37 -7.95
CA ARG A 8 -26.15 -16.20 -7.74
C ARG A 8 -26.01 -15.69 -6.31
N PRO A 9 -26.00 -14.36 -6.08
CA PRO A 9 -25.97 -13.82 -4.74
C PRO A 9 -27.26 -14.20 -4.01
N THR A 10 -27.14 -15.09 -3.02
CA THR A 10 -28.17 -15.34 -2.01
C THR A 10 -28.50 -14.00 -1.36
N ARG A 11 -29.76 -13.55 -1.48
CA ARG A 11 -30.23 -12.37 -0.76
C ARG A 11 -30.07 -12.64 0.74
N ALA A 12 -29.07 -12.02 1.34
CA ALA A 12 -28.87 -12.02 2.78
C ALA A 12 -30.12 -11.41 3.46
N PRO A 13 -30.51 -11.92 4.65
CA PRO A 13 -31.71 -11.49 5.34
C PRO A 13 -31.63 -10.01 5.70
N ALA A 14 -32.81 -9.37 5.73
CA ALA A 14 -33.05 -7.94 5.90
C ALA A 14 -32.71 -7.37 7.29
N GLU A 15 -31.60 -7.78 7.90
CA GLU A 15 -31.13 -7.30 9.19
C GLU A 15 -30.06 -6.22 9.03
N ARG A 16 -30.44 -5.06 8.48
CA ARG A 16 -29.60 -3.85 8.57
C ARG A 16 -30.39 -2.56 8.55
N ARG A 17 -31.56 -2.54 9.20
CA ARG A 17 -32.29 -1.30 9.52
C ARG A 17 -32.14 -0.93 11.01
N ALA A 18 -30.91 -0.70 11.47
CA ALA A 18 -30.69 -0.14 12.82
C ALA A 18 -29.41 0.70 12.96
N LYS A 19 -28.92 1.32 11.88
CA LYS A 19 -27.76 2.26 11.95
C LYS A 19 -28.07 3.69 11.46
N GLY A 20 -29.36 4.07 11.40
CA GLY A 20 -29.77 5.41 10.98
C GLY A 20 -29.93 6.43 12.11
N THR A 21 -30.14 5.98 13.34
CA THR A 21 -30.46 6.83 14.50
C THR A 21 -29.25 7.21 15.35
N SER A 22 -28.18 6.41 15.31
CA SER A 22 -26.93 6.68 16.04
C SER A 22 -26.16 7.87 15.45
N ALA A 23 -26.00 7.93 14.12
CA ALA A 23 -25.23 9.00 13.47
C ALA A 23 -25.86 10.39 13.68
N ARG A 24 -27.19 10.50 13.63
CA ARG A 24 -27.89 11.77 13.85
C ARG A 24 -27.92 12.18 15.33
N ARG A 25 -27.90 11.21 16.26
CA ARG A 25 -27.79 11.46 17.71
C ARG A 25 -26.37 11.86 18.11
N TRP A 26 -25.34 11.31 17.45
CA TRP A 26 -23.94 11.75 17.56
C TRP A 26 -23.76 13.20 17.06
N LEU A 27 -24.21 13.50 15.84
CA LEU A 27 -24.10 14.85 15.23
C LEU A 27 -24.91 15.95 15.94
N ARG A 28 -25.88 15.58 16.80
CA ARG A 28 -26.64 16.52 17.63
C ARG A 28 -25.96 16.79 18.98
N ARG A 29 -25.22 15.81 19.52
CA ARG A 29 -24.44 15.96 20.77
C ARG A 29 -23.15 16.77 20.54
N GLU A 30 -22.51 16.60 19.39
CA GLU A 30 -21.32 17.37 18.99
C GLU A 30 -21.60 18.86 18.73
N ARG A 31 -22.86 19.24 18.49
CA ARG A 31 -23.26 20.62 18.21
C ARG A 31 -23.52 21.45 19.48
N THR A 32 -23.71 20.79 20.62
CA THR A 32 -23.94 21.43 21.94
C THR A 32 -22.68 21.47 22.80
N SER A 33 -21.64 20.73 22.41
CA SER A 33 -20.29 20.95 22.92
C SER A 33 -19.67 22.04 22.05
N GLY A 34 -19.33 23.19 22.64
CA GLY A 34 -18.55 24.22 21.95
C GLY A 34 -17.24 23.64 21.37
N PRO A 35 -16.54 24.37 20.50
CA PRO A 35 -15.27 23.94 19.90
C PRO A 35 -14.11 23.75 20.92
N GLU A 36 -14.41 23.78 22.21
CA GLU A 36 -13.49 23.65 23.31
C GLU A 36 -13.48 22.17 23.76
N GLU A 37 -12.41 21.47 23.41
CA GLU A 37 -12.07 20.11 23.86
C GLU A 37 -12.82 18.93 23.21
N ALA A 38 -12.64 18.73 21.90
CA ALA A 38 -12.54 17.35 21.44
C ALA A 38 -11.35 16.72 22.19
N PRO A 39 -11.54 15.70 23.06
CA PRO A 39 -10.44 15.19 23.88
C PRO A 39 -9.37 14.70 22.91
N ALA A 40 -8.15 15.25 22.99
CA ALA A 40 -7.06 15.03 22.05
C ALA A 40 -6.83 13.54 21.69
N GLY A 41 -7.23 12.63 22.58
CA GLY A 41 -7.27 11.18 22.35
C GLY A 41 -8.22 10.71 21.23
N ALA A 42 -9.35 11.36 20.98
CA ALA A 42 -10.29 11.01 19.91
C ALA A 42 -9.69 11.30 18.52
N VAL A 43 -9.11 12.49 18.34
CA VAL A 43 -8.40 12.85 17.11
C VAL A 43 -7.20 11.94 16.89
N ARG A 44 -6.40 11.67 17.94
CA ARG A 44 -5.24 10.77 17.86
C ARG A 44 -5.64 9.34 17.45
N ARG A 45 -6.74 8.80 18.00
CA ARG A 45 -7.28 7.48 17.61
C ARG A 45 -7.79 7.46 16.18
N PHE A 46 -8.46 8.54 15.75
CA PHE A 46 -8.93 8.67 14.37
C PHE A 46 -7.76 8.70 13.37
N LEU A 47 -6.76 9.55 13.61
CA LEU A 47 -5.56 9.63 12.76
C LEU A 47 -4.76 8.33 12.75
N ALA A 48 -4.64 7.65 13.89
CA ALA A 48 -4.01 6.33 13.95
C ALA A 48 -4.76 5.30 13.09
N ARG A 49 -6.10 5.26 13.20
CA ARG A 49 -6.95 4.36 12.41
C ARG A 49 -6.87 4.68 10.91
N GLU A 50 -6.84 5.96 10.54
CA GLU A 50 -6.64 6.40 9.15
C GLU A 50 -5.27 5.94 8.61
N GLY A 51 -4.23 6.10 9.42
CA GLY A 51 -2.89 5.64 9.08
C GLY A 51 -2.81 4.13 8.87
N VAL A 52 -3.51 3.34 9.70
CA VAL A 52 -3.60 1.88 9.53
C VAL A 52 -4.32 1.54 8.23
N ARG A 53 -5.50 2.12 7.97
CA ARG A 53 -6.26 1.86 6.73
C ARG A 53 -5.46 2.19 5.48
N ARG A 54 -4.75 3.32 5.45
CA ARG A 54 -3.89 3.69 4.31
C ARG A 54 -2.77 2.68 4.08
N ARG A 55 -2.15 2.17 5.16
CA ARG A 55 -1.11 1.14 5.06
C ARG A 55 -1.67 -0.20 4.56
N GLU A 56 -2.86 -0.57 5.00
CA GLU A 56 -3.56 -1.78 4.52
C GLU A 56 -3.92 -1.68 3.03
N CYS A 57 -4.47 -0.54 2.59
CA CYS A 57 -4.75 -0.30 1.18
C CYS A 57 -3.47 -0.33 0.32
N ALA A 58 -2.40 0.33 0.77
CA ALA A 58 -1.11 0.34 0.06
C ALA A 58 -0.52 -1.07 -0.03
N LYS A 59 -0.60 -1.87 1.04
CA LYS A 59 -0.19 -3.27 1.03
C LYS A 59 -0.99 -4.08 0.02
N GLY A 60 -2.32 -3.95 0.03
CA GLY A 60 -3.19 -4.65 -0.90
C GLY A 60 -2.91 -4.31 -2.37
N ILE A 61 -2.62 -3.04 -2.67
CA ILE A 61 -2.22 -2.62 -4.03
C ILE A 61 -0.89 -3.28 -4.42
N ASN A 62 0.12 -3.23 -3.54
CA ASN A 62 1.41 -3.88 -3.82
C ASN A 62 1.29 -5.39 -4.03
N ASP A 63 0.43 -6.07 -3.27
CA ASP A 63 0.21 -7.51 -3.40
C ASP A 63 -0.43 -7.83 -4.77
N VAL A 64 -1.40 -7.02 -5.21
CA VAL A 64 -2.03 -7.15 -6.54
C VAL A 64 -1.05 -6.82 -7.66
N GLU A 65 -0.30 -5.72 -7.56
CA GLU A 65 0.73 -5.35 -8.54
C GLU A 65 1.78 -6.46 -8.67
N GLY A 66 2.25 -7.02 -7.55
CA GLY A 66 3.19 -8.14 -7.54
C GLY A 66 2.63 -9.37 -8.25
N TYR A 67 1.37 -9.72 -7.98
CA TYR A 67 0.70 -10.82 -8.67
C TYR A 67 0.57 -10.56 -10.18
N LEU A 68 0.16 -9.36 -10.59
CA LEU A 68 -0.02 -9.02 -12.01
C LEU A 68 1.32 -9.02 -12.77
N LEU A 69 2.38 -8.51 -12.16
CA LEU A 69 3.73 -8.57 -12.73
C LEU A 69 4.19 -10.01 -12.89
N TRP A 70 3.95 -10.87 -11.90
CA TRP A 70 4.30 -12.29 -11.99
C TRP A 70 3.51 -13.02 -13.08
N GLN A 71 2.20 -12.75 -13.21
CA GLN A 71 1.38 -13.33 -14.27
C GLN A 71 1.86 -12.89 -15.66
N ALA A 72 2.21 -11.60 -15.83
CA ALA A 72 2.76 -11.10 -17.07
C ALA A 72 4.10 -11.75 -17.41
N GLU A 73 4.96 -11.98 -16.41
CA GLU A 73 6.25 -12.63 -16.62
C GLU A 73 6.11 -14.11 -16.96
N ALA A 74 5.16 -14.82 -16.34
CA ALA A 74 4.84 -16.21 -16.67
C ALA A 74 4.31 -16.37 -18.11
N ALA A 75 3.39 -15.48 -18.52
CA ALA A 75 2.92 -15.46 -19.90
C ALA A 75 4.06 -15.17 -20.90
N SER A 76 4.94 -14.22 -20.55
CA SER A 76 6.10 -13.87 -21.38
C SER A 76 7.12 -15.02 -21.45
N ALA A 77 7.33 -15.76 -20.36
CA ALA A 77 8.20 -16.92 -20.30
C ALA A 77 7.70 -18.04 -21.19
N ALA A 78 6.42 -18.38 -21.09
CA ALA A 78 5.79 -19.38 -21.94
C ALA A 78 5.84 -18.99 -23.42
N ALA A 79 5.51 -17.75 -23.77
CA ALA A 79 5.61 -17.27 -25.15
C ALA A 79 7.05 -17.31 -25.69
N GLY A 80 8.04 -16.96 -24.87
CA GLY A 80 9.45 -17.06 -25.22
C GLY A 80 9.89 -18.51 -25.45
N ALA A 81 9.40 -19.44 -24.63
CA ALA A 81 9.67 -20.87 -24.76
C ALA A 81 9.10 -21.44 -26.06
N GLU A 82 7.88 -21.04 -26.43
CA GLU A 82 7.24 -21.40 -27.70
C GLU A 82 8.07 -20.93 -28.91
N VAL A 83 8.48 -19.65 -28.91
CA VAL A 83 9.35 -19.08 -29.96
C VAL A 83 10.70 -19.77 -30.02
N PHE A 84 11.25 -20.21 -28.89
CA PHE A 84 12.48 -20.98 -28.85
C PHE A 84 12.29 -22.38 -29.46
N ALA A 85 11.21 -23.06 -29.12
CA ALA A 85 10.91 -24.39 -29.64
C ALA A 85 10.62 -24.38 -31.15
N ASP A 86 10.03 -23.30 -31.68
CA ASP A 86 9.82 -23.10 -33.12
C ASP A 86 11.13 -23.04 -33.93
N ARG A 87 12.26 -22.72 -33.28
CA ARG A 87 13.58 -22.74 -33.93
C ARG A 87 14.17 -24.14 -34.07
N LEU A 88 13.50 -25.16 -33.52
CA LEU A 88 13.94 -26.55 -33.49
C LEU A 88 12.96 -27.43 -34.30
N PRO A 89 12.88 -27.25 -35.64
CA PRO A 89 11.83 -27.88 -36.47
C PRO A 89 11.94 -29.41 -36.57
N TRP A 90 13.05 -29.99 -36.10
CA TRP A 90 13.26 -31.44 -36.04
C TRP A 90 12.63 -32.10 -34.81
N LEU A 91 12.08 -31.34 -33.87
CA LEU A 91 11.41 -31.89 -32.69
C LEU A 91 10.03 -32.45 -33.06
N THR A 92 9.71 -33.59 -32.47
CA THR A 92 8.33 -34.10 -32.46
C THR A 92 7.45 -33.24 -31.54
N SER A 93 6.12 -33.30 -31.71
CA SER A 93 5.19 -32.52 -30.88
C SER A 93 5.36 -32.77 -29.37
N ALA A 94 5.57 -34.02 -28.97
CA ALA A 94 5.79 -34.37 -27.56
C ALA A 94 7.12 -33.81 -27.02
N GLN A 95 8.19 -33.84 -27.82
CA GLN A 95 9.47 -33.24 -27.44
C GLN A 95 9.38 -31.71 -27.37
N ARG A 96 8.62 -31.10 -28.28
CA ARG A 96 8.36 -29.65 -28.30
C ARG A 96 7.64 -29.21 -27.02
N GLU A 97 6.56 -29.88 -26.64
CA GLU A 97 5.82 -29.59 -25.40
C GLU A 97 6.71 -29.72 -24.15
N GLU A 98 7.55 -30.76 -24.09
CA GLU A 98 8.48 -30.96 -22.99
C GLU A 98 9.52 -29.84 -22.89
N VAL A 99 10.11 -29.44 -24.03
CA VAL A 99 11.08 -28.33 -24.09
C VAL A 99 10.42 -27.01 -23.66
N VAL A 100 9.21 -26.73 -24.14
CA VAL A 100 8.47 -25.51 -23.77
C VAL A 100 8.24 -25.48 -22.25
N ARG A 101 7.81 -26.60 -21.67
CA ARG A 101 7.58 -26.71 -20.23
C ARG A 101 8.86 -26.46 -19.42
N VAL A 102 9.92 -27.23 -19.69
CA VAL A 102 11.18 -27.15 -18.94
C VAL A 102 11.83 -25.77 -19.09
N TYR A 103 11.83 -25.21 -20.30
CA TYR A 103 12.38 -23.87 -20.54
C TYR A 103 11.58 -22.78 -19.81
N THR A 104 10.25 -22.90 -19.79
CA THR A 104 9.39 -21.95 -19.06
C THR A 104 9.71 -21.98 -17.57
N ASP A 105 9.83 -23.18 -16.99
CA ASP A 105 10.14 -23.37 -15.57
C ASP A 105 11.52 -22.78 -15.21
N ASP A 106 12.55 -23.08 -16.00
CA ASP A 106 13.91 -22.55 -15.82
C ASP A 106 13.95 -21.02 -15.92
N ARG A 107 13.28 -20.45 -16.92
CA ARG A 107 13.23 -18.99 -17.12
C ARG A 107 12.49 -18.30 -15.98
N LEU A 108 11.46 -18.93 -15.41
CA LEU A 108 10.76 -18.42 -14.23
C LEU A 108 11.61 -18.50 -12.97
N GLU A 109 12.35 -19.59 -12.77
CA GLU A 109 13.28 -19.74 -11.65
C GLU A 109 14.39 -18.69 -11.69
N LEU A 110 15.00 -18.48 -12.85
CA LEU A 110 16.01 -17.44 -13.06
C LEU A 110 15.45 -16.05 -12.77
N SER A 111 14.25 -15.75 -13.28
CA SER A 111 13.61 -14.44 -13.08
C SER A 111 13.31 -14.19 -11.61
N ARG A 112 12.85 -15.22 -10.89
CA ARG A 112 12.67 -15.17 -9.44
C ARG A 112 13.99 -14.88 -8.71
N ALA A 113 15.06 -15.61 -9.02
CA ALA A 113 16.37 -15.42 -8.39
C ALA A 113 16.92 -13.99 -8.63
N VAL A 114 16.73 -13.45 -9.83
CA VAL A 114 17.11 -12.06 -10.15
C VAL A 114 16.29 -11.06 -9.34
N LEU A 115 14.97 -11.24 -9.26
CA LEU A 115 14.10 -10.36 -8.47
C LEU A 115 14.44 -10.41 -6.98
N GLU A 116 14.73 -11.58 -6.42
CA GLU A 116 15.17 -11.75 -5.04
C GLU A 116 16.49 -10.99 -4.77
N ARG A 117 17.46 -11.12 -5.67
CA ARG A 117 18.73 -10.38 -5.57
C ARG A 117 18.54 -8.87 -5.64
N ILE A 118 17.68 -8.38 -6.53
CA ILE A 118 17.37 -6.94 -6.65
C ILE A 118 16.67 -6.46 -5.38
N ALA A 119 15.70 -7.22 -4.86
CA ALA A 119 15.00 -6.90 -3.63
C ALA A 119 15.96 -6.83 -2.43
N ASP A 120 16.89 -7.77 -2.32
CA ASP A 120 17.93 -7.75 -1.29
C ASP A 120 18.84 -6.53 -1.41
N ARG A 121 19.26 -6.19 -2.63
CA ARG A 121 20.09 -5.01 -2.87
C ARG A 121 19.33 -3.72 -2.56
N ALA A 122 18.07 -3.61 -2.96
CA ALA A 122 17.22 -2.47 -2.66
C ALA A 122 17.01 -2.31 -1.14
N ARG A 123 16.78 -3.41 -0.42
CA ARG A 123 16.68 -3.40 1.05
C ARG A 123 17.99 -2.97 1.72
N SER A 124 19.13 -3.45 1.21
CA SER A 124 20.45 -3.03 1.68
C SER A 124 20.65 -1.52 1.51
N LEU A 125 20.37 -0.98 0.32
CA LEU A 125 20.45 0.46 0.05
C LEU A 125 19.48 1.25 0.93
N GLN A 126 18.25 0.78 1.08
CA GLN A 126 17.26 1.47 1.91
C GLN A 126 17.67 1.53 3.39
N ARG A 127 18.36 0.52 3.91
CA ARG A 127 18.93 0.57 5.28
C ARG A 127 20.08 1.57 5.36
N GLU A 128 21.02 1.52 4.42
CA GLU A 128 22.20 2.39 4.39
C GLU A 128 21.82 3.88 4.29
N TYR A 129 20.83 4.21 3.47
CA TYR A 129 20.37 5.59 3.26
C TYR A 129 19.21 6.00 4.17
N GLY A 130 18.43 5.05 4.68
CA GLY A 130 17.26 5.32 5.54
C GLY A 130 17.65 5.98 6.86
N GLU A 131 18.74 5.53 7.48
CA GLU A 131 19.25 6.15 8.71
C GLU A 131 19.70 7.60 8.48
N ARG A 132 20.44 7.84 7.40
CA ARG A 132 20.90 9.19 7.01
C ARG A 132 19.73 10.11 6.69
N TYR A 133 18.73 9.61 5.94
CA TYR A 133 17.55 10.39 5.57
C TYR A 133 16.66 10.70 6.78
N ARG A 134 16.53 9.75 7.72
CA ARG A 134 15.77 9.94 8.95
C ARG A 134 16.37 11.03 9.82
N LEU A 135 17.70 11.05 9.97
CA LEU A 135 18.41 12.09 10.71
C LEU A 135 18.21 13.48 10.06
N LEU A 136 18.34 13.57 8.73
CA LEU A 136 18.14 14.84 8.03
C LEU A 136 16.68 15.33 8.16
N ARG A 137 15.72 14.41 8.03
CA ARG A 137 14.30 14.72 8.18
C ARG A 137 13.96 15.19 9.60
N ILE A 138 14.51 14.55 10.63
CA ILE A 138 14.30 14.96 12.03
C ILE A 138 14.89 16.36 12.26
N ARG A 139 16.09 16.65 11.71
CA ARG A 139 16.70 17.97 11.84
C ARG A 139 15.91 19.06 11.15
N LEU A 140 15.47 18.83 9.91
CA LEU A 140 14.67 19.81 9.15
C LEU A 140 13.29 20.03 9.76
N LEU A 141 12.58 18.96 10.13
CA LEU A 141 11.27 19.10 10.78
C LEU A 141 11.38 19.69 12.17
N GLY A 142 12.40 19.29 12.96
CA GLY A 142 12.67 19.86 14.27
C GLY A 142 13.00 21.35 14.18
N GLY A 143 13.87 21.74 13.25
CA GLY A 143 14.20 23.14 12.99
C GLY A 143 12.99 23.96 12.53
N TYR A 144 12.19 23.43 11.61
CA TYR A 144 10.95 24.07 11.15
C TYR A 144 9.94 24.24 12.29
N LEU A 145 9.72 23.20 13.11
CA LEU A 145 8.81 23.27 14.25
C LEU A 145 9.31 24.25 15.32
N ALA A 146 10.62 24.27 15.60
CA ALA A 146 11.23 25.23 16.52
C ALA A 146 11.09 26.67 16.01
N ALA A 147 11.33 26.90 14.71
CA ALA A 147 11.15 28.21 14.09
C ALA A 147 9.69 28.66 14.11
N ALA A 148 8.74 27.76 13.79
CA ALA A 148 7.31 28.03 13.85
C ALA A 148 6.84 28.34 15.28
N ALA A 149 7.30 27.58 16.27
CA ALA A 149 7.01 27.83 17.69
C ALA A 149 7.60 29.16 18.16
N GLY A 150 8.83 29.47 17.77
CA GLY A 150 9.47 30.76 18.05
C GLY A 150 8.71 31.93 17.44
N ALA A 151 8.31 31.83 16.16
CA ALA A 151 7.51 32.84 15.49
C ALA A 151 6.14 33.03 16.17
N ALA A 152 5.47 31.95 16.55
CA ALA A 152 4.22 32.01 17.30
C ALA A 152 4.41 32.68 18.67
N ALA A 153 5.49 32.36 19.39
CA ALA A 153 5.80 32.98 20.67
C ALA A 153 6.08 34.49 20.54
N VAL A 154 6.80 34.92 19.50
CA VAL A 154 7.05 36.34 19.21
C VAL A 154 5.75 37.07 18.88
N LEU A 155 4.89 36.49 18.05
CA LEU A 155 3.57 37.07 17.74
C LEU A 155 2.69 37.19 18.98
N LEU A 156 2.71 36.21 19.88
CA LEU A 156 1.99 36.26 21.15
C LEU A 156 2.56 37.30 22.11
N ALA A 157 3.89 37.49 22.13
CA ALA A 157 4.54 38.50 22.96
C ALA A 157 4.25 39.93 22.47
N LEU A 158 4.22 40.14 21.15
CA LEU A 158 3.84 41.42 20.53
C LEU A 158 2.34 41.70 20.63
N GLY A 159 1.53 40.64 20.62
CA GLY A 159 0.08 40.69 20.83
C GLY A 159 -0.34 40.74 22.29
N ARG A 160 0.59 40.80 23.25
CA ARG A 160 0.32 41.03 24.67
C ARG A 160 0.26 42.56 24.88
N PRO A 161 -0.93 43.20 24.85
CA PRO A 161 -1.03 44.60 25.22
C PRO A 161 -0.54 44.74 26.66
N GLY A 162 0.42 45.64 26.87
CA GLY A 162 0.86 46.03 28.20
C GLY A 162 -0.37 46.50 28.98
N HIS A 163 -0.76 45.72 29.99
CA HIS A 163 -1.78 46.13 30.94
C HIS A 163 -1.12 47.18 31.85
N PRO A 164 -1.62 48.43 31.90
CA PRO A 164 -1.20 49.41 32.90
C PRO A 164 -1.60 48.97 34.30
#